data_AF-A0AA42LJM8-F1
#
_entry.id   AF-A0AA42LJM8-F1
#
_cell.length_a   1.000
_cell.length_b   1.000
_cell.length_c   1.000
_cell.angle_alpha   90.00
_cell.angle_beta   90.00
_cell.angle_gamma   90.00
#
_symmetry.space_group_name_H-M   'P 1'
#
loop_
_entity.id
_entity.type
_entity.pdbx_description
1 polymer ?
#
loop_
_entity_poly.entity_id
_entity_poly.type
_entity_poly.pdbx_seq_one_letter_code
_entity_poly.pdbx_strand_id
1 'polypeptide(L)'
;ECLDGIDEFDFNQISSDMIIDLMLNYTEQYLFQQIVLDSRAAFDKADTPENVASLEQDLRSLINSSVDKHMSKQLKNGANSLTRKDIENIQMKALEDIWGEWEDYLND
;
A
#
# COMPACT_ATOMS: atom_id res chain seq x y z
N GLU A 1 -9.34 -2.93 11.03
CA GLU A 1 -9.58 -3.56 9.71
C GLU A 1 -10.90 -3.06 9.13
N CYS A 2 -11.13 -3.16 7.81
CA CYS A 2 -12.29 -2.56 7.11
C CYS A 2 -13.68 -2.97 7.63
N LEU A 3 -13.77 -3.93 8.56
CA LEU A 3 -15.01 -4.42 9.17
C LEU A 3 -14.99 -4.36 10.70
N ASP A 4 -14.12 -3.55 11.31
CA ASP A 4 -14.08 -3.41 12.77
C ASP A 4 -15.42 -2.92 13.33
N GLY A 5 -15.99 -3.70 14.27
CA GLY A 5 -17.24 -3.38 14.95
C GLY A 5 -18.52 -3.82 14.24
N ILE A 6 -18.44 -4.65 13.19
CA ILE A 6 -19.60 -5.24 12.52
C ILE A 6 -19.84 -6.67 13.03
N ASP A 7 -20.92 -6.88 13.79
CA ASP A 7 -21.29 -8.17 14.40
C ASP A 7 -21.91 -9.18 13.39
N GLU A 8 -22.52 -8.70 12.29
CA GLU A 8 -23.15 -9.54 11.27
C GLU A 8 -22.90 -8.97 9.86
N PHE A 9 -22.40 -9.80 8.94
CA PHE A 9 -22.05 -9.36 7.59
C PHE A 9 -23.32 -9.18 6.73
N ASP A 10 -23.65 -7.93 6.39
CA ASP A 10 -24.76 -7.57 5.50
C ASP A 10 -24.23 -7.01 4.17
N PHE A 11 -24.49 -7.72 3.07
CA PHE A 11 -24.12 -7.29 1.72
C PHE A 11 -24.70 -5.92 1.34
N ASN A 12 -25.83 -5.52 1.92
CA ASN A 12 -26.46 -4.23 1.63
C ASN A 12 -25.76 -3.06 2.35
N GLN A 13 -24.89 -3.35 3.31
CA GLN A 13 -24.10 -2.35 4.03
C GLN A 13 -22.74 -2.08 3.38
N ILE A 14 -22.39 -2.82 2.31
CA ILE A 14 -21.18 -2.56 1.54
C ILE A 14 -21.34 -1.24 0.79
N SER A 15 -20.80 -0.17 1.36
CA SER A 15 -20.74 1.13 0.71
C SER A 15 -19.62 1.17 -0.33
N SER A 16 -19.71 2.11 -1.28
CA SER A 16 -18.59 2.39 -2.19
C SER A 16 -17.31 2.68 -1.40
N ASP A 17 -17.37 3.46 -0.31
CA ASP A 17 -16.22 3.80 0.52
C ASP A 17 -15.56 2.56 1.17
N MET A 18 -16.34 1.57 1.60
CA MET A 18 -15.79 0.31 2.11
C MET A 18 -15.06 -0.49 1.03
N ILE A 19 -15.56 -0.48 -0.21
CA ILE A 19 -14.89 -1.13 -1.35
C ILE A 19 -13.57 -0.41 -1.66
N ILE A 20 -13.58 0.93 -1.58
CA ILE A 20 -12.39 1.76 -1.75
C ILE A 20 -11.33 1.40 -0.70
N ASP A 21 -11.70 1.39 0.58
CA ASP A 21 -10.81 1.07 1.69
C ASP A 21 -10.24 -0.34 1.58
N LEU A 22 -11.05 -1.29 1.11
CA LEU A 22 -10.62 -2.66 0.86
C LEU A 22 -9.57 -2.71 -0.27
N MET A 23 -9.79 -1.99 -1.37
CA MET A 23 -8.87 -1.96 -2.50
C MET A 23 -7.55 -1.25 -2.15
N LEU A 24 -7.60 -0.19 -1.34
CA LEU A 24 -6.43 0.50 -0.77
C LEU A 24 -5.61 -0.47 0.09
N ASN A 25 -6.24 -1.07 1.11
CA ASN A 25 -5.58 -2.02 2.01
C ASN A 25 -4.97 -3.20 1.26
N TYR A 26 -5.70 -3.78 0.29
CA TYR A 26 -5.18 -4.88 -0.50
C TYR A 26 -3.94 -4.47 -1.30
N THR A 27 -3.97 -3.30 -1.92
CA THR A 27 -2.86 -2.79 -2.72
C THR A 27 -1.63 -2.50 -1.87
N GLU A 28 -1.81 -1.84 -0.72
CA GLU A 28 -0.73 -1.60 0.26
C GLU A 28 -0.08 -2.91 0.71
N GLN A 29 -0.89 -3.90 1.12
CA GLN A 29 -0.38 -5.18 1.58
C GLN A 29 0.35 -5.96 0.47
N TYR A 30 -0.19 -5.97 -0.74
CA TYR A 30 0.43 -6.62 -1.89
C TYR A 30 1.80 -5.99 -2.21
N LEU A 31 1.86 -4.66 -2.29
CA LEU A 31 3.12 -3.94 -2.57
C LEU A 31 4.14 -4.15 -1.46
N PHE A 32 3.73 -4.10 -0.18
CA PHE A 32 4.62 -4.39 0.94
C PHE A 32 5.23 -5.78 0.86
N GLN A 33 4.43 -6.80 0.54
CA GLN A 33 4.95 -8.16 0.36
C GLN A 33 5.96 -8.26 -0.79
N GLN A 34 5.69 -7.60 -1.92
CA GLN A 34 6.62 -7.60 -3.05
C GLN A 34 7.94 -6.91 -2.68
N ILE A 35 7.87 -5.70 -2.13
CA ILE A 35 9.06 -4.87 -1.87
C ILE A 35 9.89 -5.45 -0.72
N VAL A 36 9.28 -6.00 0.33
CA VAL A 36 10.03 -6.63 1.44
C VAL A 36 10.81 -7.86 0.96
N LEU A 37 10.24 -8.67 0.08
CA LEU A 37 10.92 -9.84 -0.47
C LEU A 37 12.18 -9.43 -1.25
N ASP A 38 12.09 -8.36 -2.03
CA ASP A 38 13.21 -7.84 -2.82
C ASP A 38 14.19 -7.00 -1.97
N SER A 39 13.71 -6.37 -0.90
CA SER A 39 14.51 -5.57 0.04
C SER A 39 15.19 -6.41 1.11
N ARG A 40 15.06 -7.75 1.11
CA ARG A 40 15.75 -8.64 2.06
C ARG A 40 17.24 -8.36 2.17
N ALA A 41 17.90 -8.08 1.06
CA ALA A 41 19.34 -7.73 1.05
C ALA A 41 19.64 -6.36 1.71
N ALA A 42 18.68 -5.44 1.73
CA ALA A 42 18.79 -4.15 2.43
C ALA A 42 18.54 -4.33 3.93
N PHE A 43 17.56 -5.15 4.32
CA PHE A 43 17.32 -5.50 5.73
C PHE A 43 18.47 -6.34 6.33
N ASP A 44 19.13 -7.20 5.54
CA ASP A 44 20.30 -7.96 5.98
C ASP A 44 21.51 -7.06 6.34
N LYS A 45 21.56 -5.81 5.85
CA LYS A 45 22.57 -4.80 6.25
C LYS A 45 22.23 -4.11 7.58
N ALA A 46 21.02 -4.26 8.10
CA ALA A 46 20.64 -3.69 9.38
C ALA A 46 21.21 -4.56 10.51
N ASP A 47 22.31 -4.12 11.11
CA ASP A 47 23.09 -4.87 12.11
C ASP A 47 22.32 -5.28 13.39
N THR A 48 21.12 -4.72 13.63
CA THR A 48 20.33 -4.97 14.83
C THR A 48 18.84 -5.19 14.53
N PRO A 49 18.14 -6.01 15.34
CA PRO A 49 16.69 -6.20 15.21
C PRO A 49 15.89 -4.90 15.34
N GLU A 50 16.33 -3.94 16.17
CA GLU A 50 15.68 -2.63 16.27
C GLU A 50 15.78 -1.82 14.96
N ASN A 51 16.92 -1.91 14.24
CA ASN A 51 17.09 -1.25 12.95
C ASN A 51 16.20 -1.86 11.87
N VAL A 52 16.01 -3.20 11.88
CA VAL A 52 15.09 -3.88 10.95
C VAL A 52 13.64 -3.42 11.17
N ALA A 53 13.18 -3.36 12.43
CA ALA A 53 11.82 -2.93 12.75
C ALA A 53 11.57 -1.47 12.33
N SER A 54 12.55 -0.58 12.54
CA SER A 54 12.48 0.82 12.10
C SER A 54 12.38 0.91 10.58
N LEU A 55 13.24 0.18 9.85
CA LEU A 55 13.23 0.15 8.38
C LEU A 55 11.91 -0.40 7.82
N GLU A 56 11.33 -1.42 8.45
CA GLU A 56 10.02 -1.94 8.04
C GLU A 56 8.90 -0.92 8.24
N GLN A 57 8.97 -0.13 9.32
CA GLN A 57 7.98 0.91 9.63
C GLN A 57 8.10 2.10 8.68
N ASP A 58 9.33 2.48 8.32
CA ASP A 58 9.60 3.51 7.31
C ASP A 58 9.09 3.07 5.94
N LEU A 59 9.41 1.83 5.52
CA LEU A 59 8.92 1.26 4.27
C LEU A 59 7.38 1.21 4.22
N ARG A 60 6.73 0.80 5.31
CA ARG A 60 5.25 0.83 5.40
C ARG A 60 4.69 2.23 5.22
N SER A 61 5.32 3.23 5.84
CA SER A 61 4.87 4.61 5.75
C SER A 61 5.02 5.17 4.34
N LEU A 62 6.13 4.83 3.66
CA LEU A 62 6.37 5.17 2.26
C LEU A 62 5.31 4.55 1.34
N ILE A 63 5.02 3.25 1.51
CA ILE A 63 4.02 2.54 0.72
C ILE A 63 2.63 3.16 0.88
N ASN A 64 2.21 3.42 2.12
CA ASN A 64 0.90 4.04 2.39
C ASN A 64 0.80 5.43 1.74
N SER A 65 1.83 6.26 1.87
CA SER A 65 1.87 7.60 1.25
C SER A 65 1.78 7.52 -0.27
N SER A 66 2.53 6.61 -0.90
CA SER A 66 2.52 6.43 -2.35
C SER A 66 1.18 5.88 -2.85
N VAL A 67 0.60 4.89 -2.18
CA VAL A 67 -0.70 4.33 -2.54
C VAL A 67 -1.81 5.38 -2.41
N ASP A 68 -1.85 6.13 -1.30
CA ASP A 68 -2.84 7.21 -1.12
C ASP A 68 -2.71 8.27 -2.24
N LYS A 69 -1.48 8.72 -2.54
CA LYS A 69 -1.20 9.70 -3.60
C LYS A 69 -1.78 9.30 -4.96
N HIS A 70 -1.62 8.04 -5.37
CA HIS A 70 -2.06 7.56 -6.68
C HIS A 70 -3.52 7.12 -6.71
N MET A 71 -4.01 6.54 -5.62
CA MET A 71 -5.31 5.91 -5.55
C MET A 71 -6.40 6.91 -5.14
N SER A 72 -6.18 7.76 -4.12
CA SER A 72 -7.17 8.76 -3.66
C SER A 72 -7.50 9.80 -4.73
N LYS A 73 -6.56 10.08 -5.64
CA LYS A 73 -6.79 10.96 -6.80
C LYS A 73 -7.77 10.37 -7.82
N GLN A 74 -7.73 9.05 -8.01
CA GLN A 74 -8.61 8.32 -8.92
C GLN A 74 -9.99 8.09 -8.29
N LEU A 75 -10.02 7.79 -6.99
CA LEU A 75 -11.24 7.55 -6.21
C LEU A 75 -12.14 8.78 -6.13
N LYS A 76 -11.55 9.98 -5.96
CA LYS A 76 -12.28 11.26 -5.98
C LYS A 76 -12.97 11.57 -7.32
N ASN A 77 -12.53 10.96 -8.41
CA ASN A 77 -13.11 11.18 -9.75
C ASN A 77 -14.25 10.19 -10.09
N GLY A 78 -14.54 9.21 -9.23
CA GLY A 78 -15.64 8.27 -9.42
C GLY A 78 -15.26 6.85 -9.03
N ALA A 79 -15.44 6.50 -7.75
CA ALA A 79 -15.18 5.16 -7.23
C ALA A 79 -15.92 4.04 -7.99
N ASN A 80 -17.12 4.32 -8.50
CA ASN A 80 -17.97 3.35 -9.20
C ASN A 80 -17.51 3.06 -10.65
N SER A 81 -16.46 3.74 -11.15
CA SER A 81 -15.93 3.54 -12.51
C SER A 81 -14.52 2.97 -12.55
N LEU A 82 -13.90 2.68 -11.41
CA LEU A 82 -12.57 2.10 -11.36
C LEU A 82 -12.58 0.69 -11.97
N THR A 83 -11.84 0.52 -13.05
CA THR A 83 -11.65 -0.79 -13.66
C THR A 83 -10.44 -1.49 -13.04
N ARG A 84 -10.35 -2.82 -13.22
CA ARG A 84 -9.13 -3.57 -12.85
C ARG A 84 -7.87 -2.93 -13.44
N LYS A 85 -7.93 -2.45 -14.69
CA LYS A 85 -6.78 -1.85 -15.37
C LYS A 85 -6.35 -0.53 -14.73
N ASP A 86 -7.29 0.22 -14.16
CA ASP A 86 -6.98 1.43 -13.41
C ASP A 86 -6.26 1.10 -12.10
N ILE A 87 -6.71 0.04 -11.41
CA ILE A 87 -6.05 -0.47 -10.19
C ILE A 87 -4.64 -0.96 -10.51
N GLU A 88 -4.47 -1.75 -11.57
CA GLU A 88 -3.14 -2.21 -12.02
C GLU A 88 -2.21 -1.04 -12.35
N ASN A 89 -2.72 0.01 -13.01
CA ASN A 89 -1.94 1.22 -13.32
C ASN A 89 -1.57 2.01 -12.05
N ILE A 90 -2.46 2.09 -11.06
CA ILE A 90 -2.19 2.72 -9.77
C ILE A 90 -1.10 1.95 -9.04
N GLN A 91 -1.23 0.62 -8.99
CA GLN A 91 -0.24 -0.28 -8.39
C GLN A 91 1.13 -0.11 -9.04
N MET A 92 1.20 -0.06 -10.37
CA MET A 92 2.46 0.11 -11.10
C MET A 92 3.12 1.46 -10.82
N LYS A 93 2.35 2.56 -10.81
CA LYS A 93 2.88 3.90 -10.49
C LYS A 93 3.32 4.04 -9.04
N ALA A 94 2.55 3.46 -8.12
CA ALA A 94 2.93 3.44 -6.71
C ALA A 94 4.24 2.68 -6.54
N LEU A 95 4.37 1.51 -7.19
CA LEU A 95 5.59 0.71 -7.17
C LEU A 95 6.80 1.48 -7.73
N GLU A 96 6.66 2.17 -8.86
CA GLU A 96 7.73 3.01 -9.44
C GLU A 96 8.18 4.12 -8.48
N ASP A 97 7.24 4.85 -7.87
CA ASP A 97 7.54 5.91 -6.89
C ASP A 97 8.23 5.32 -5.65
N ILE A 98 7.74 4.19 -5.13
CA ILE A 98 8.32 3.54 -3.94
C ILE A 98 9.75 3.09 -4.23
N TRP A 99 10.02 2.48 -5.39
CA TRP A 99 11.38 2.05 -5.75
C TRP A 99 12.35 3.23 -5.80
N GLY A 100 11.95 4.34 -6.43
CA GLY A 100 12.80 5.53 -6.49
C GLY A 100 13.11 6.10 -5.11
N GLU A 101 12.08 6.32 -4.28
CA GLU A 101 12.26 6.89 -2.94
C GLU A 101 13.01 5.93 -1.99
N TRP A 102 12.81 4.62 -2.14
CA TRP A 102 13.49 3.61 -1.33
C TRP A 102 14.95 3.42 -1.72
N GLU A 103 15.27 3.43 -3.02
CA GLU A 103 16.67 3.40 -3.48
C GLU A 103 17.42 4.66 -3.04
N ASP A 104 16.81 5.84 -3.12
CA ASP A 104 17.42 7.08 -2.63
C ASP A 104 17.70 7.00 -1.12
N TYR A 105 16.72 6.53 -0.33
CA TYR A 105 16.87 6.37 1.13
C TYR A 105 17.98 5.38 1.52
N LEU A 106 18.18 4.30 0.75
CA LEU A 106 19.20 3.29 1.03
C LEU A 106 20.63 3.72 0.59
N ASN A 107 20.74 4.72 -0.27
CA ASN A 107 22.00 5.19 -0.84
C ASN A 107 22.53 6.49 -0.19
N ASP A 108 21.74 7.15 0.65
CA ASP A 108 22.13 8.28 1.52
C ASP A 108 22.79 7.81 2.85
#